data_AF-T4VPU9-F1
#
_entry.id   AF-T4VPU9-F1
#
_cell.length_a   1.000
_cell.length_b   1.000
_cell.length_c   1.000
_cell.angle_alpha   90.00
_cell.angle_beta   90.00
_cell.angle_gamma   90.00
#
_symmetry.space_group_name_H-M   'P 1'
#
loop_
_entity.id
_entity.type
_entity.pdbx_description
1 polymer ?
#
loop_
_entity_poly.entity_id
_entity_poly.type
_entity_poly.pdbx_seq_one_letter_code
_entity_poly.pdbx_strand_id
1 'polypeptide(L)' 'MMNWLGFDKIEYFYNTKMSNGERLWSIEQVKVAVVREKISPEEFKKITGEDYIA' A
#
# COMPACT_ATOMS: atom_id res chain seq x y z
N MET A 1 -1.60 12.43 15.35
CA MET A 1 -1.18 13.17 14.14
C MET A 1 -1.29 12.18 12.99
N MET A 2 -2.33 12.33 12.14
CA MET A 2 -2.57 11.41 11.03
C MET A 2 -1.42 11.56 10.04
N ASN A 3 -0.78 10.45 9.63
CA ASN A 3 0.42 10.49 8.81
C ASN A 3 0.02 10.46 7.32
N TRP A 4 -0.53 11.58 6.82
CA TRP A 4 -1.05 11.69 5.44
C TRP A 4 0.02 11.34 4.38
N LEU A 5 1.29 11.51 4.71
CA LEU A 5 2.41 11.15 3.83
C LEU A 5 2.61 9.64 3.64
N GLY A 6 2.10 8.80 4.54
CA GLY A 6 2.22 7.34 4.46
C GLY A 6 1.22 6.76 3.47
N PHE A 7 -0.07 6.99 3.73
CA PHE A 7 -1.17 6.45 2.93
C PHE A 7 -1.09 6.88 1.46
N ASP A 8 -1.12 8.19 1.20
CA ASP A 8 -1.21 8.74 -0.17
C ASP A 8 -0.03 8.25 -1.04
N LYS A 9 1.16 8.16 -0.45
CA LYS A 9 2.37 7.71 -1.16
C LYS A 9 2.34 6.22 -1.48
N ILE A 10 1.87 5.39 -0.54
CA ILE A 10 1.77 3.94 -0.76
C ILE A 10 0.67 3.64 -1.76
N GLU A 11 -0.48 4.31 -1.65
CA GLU A 11 -1.56 4.22 -2.63
C GLU A 11 -1.07 4.59 -4.02
N TYR A 12 -0.37 5.73 -4.16
CA TYR A 12 0.22 6.14 -5.43
C TYR A 12 1.17 5.08 -6.00
N PHE A 13 2.09 4.53 -5.19
CA PHE A 13 3.03 3.52 -5.67
C PHE A 13 2.37 2.20 -6.06
N TYR A 14 1.36 1.76 -5.31
CA TYR A 14 0.62 0.55 -5.66
C TYR A 14 -0.19 0.72 -6.95
N ASN A 15 -0.80 1.89 -7.15
CA ASN A 15 -1.64 2.16 -8.32
C ASN A 15 -0.84 2.60 -9.57
N THR A 16 0.42 3.01 -9.41
CA THR A 16 1.30 3.36 -10.53
C THR A 16 1.75 2.12 -11.28
N LYS A 17 1.51 2.07 -12.59
CA LYS A 17 2.03 1.04 -13.49
C LYS A 17 3.30 1.52 -14.20
N MET A 18 4.28 0.63 -14.27
CA MET A 18 5.50 0.82 -15.05
C MET A 18 5.24 0.52 -16.53
N SER A 19 6.20 0.85 -17.39
CA SER A 19 6.10 0.63 -18.84
C SER A 19 5.96 -0.84 -19.25
N ASN A 20 6.35 -1.78 -18.39
CA ASN A 20 6.17 -3.21 -18.57
C ASN A 20 4.75 -3.72 -18.18
N GLY A 21 3.86 -2.83 -17.73
CA GLY A 21 2.49 -3.16 -17.30
C GLY A 21 2.38 -3.64 -15.85
N GLU A 22 3.49 -3.88 -15.16
CA GLU A 22 3.50 -4.23 -13.74
C GLU A 22 3.30 -2.99 -12.86
N ARG A 23 2.86 -3.20 -11.62
CA ARG A 23 2.76 -2.12 -10.63
C ARG A 23 4.14 -1.79 -10.07
N LEU A 24 4.37 -0.51 -9.79
CA LEU A 24 5.60 -0.04 -9.15
C LEU A 24 5.78 -0.67 -7.77
N TRP A 25 4.69 -0.85 -7.01
CA TRP A 25 4.67 -1.66 -5.79
C TRP A 25 3.77 -2.89 -5.92
N SER A 26 4.28 -4.02 -5.44
CA SER A 26 3.51 -5.25 -5.26
C SER A 26 2.66 -5.20 -3.99
N ILE A 27 1.68 -6.10 -3.89
CA ILE A 27 0.86 -6.25 -2.68
C ILE A 27 1.71 -6.57 -1.44
N GLU A 28 2.80 -7.34 -1.59
CA GLU A 28 3.74 -7.67 -0.51
C GLU A 28 4.44 -6.43 0.04
N GLN A 29 4.78 -5.47 -0.82
CA GLN A 29 5.34 -4.19 -0.34
C GLN A 29 4.32 -3.38 0.46
N VAL A 30 3.03 -3.45 0.11
CA VAL A 30 1.94 -2.85 0.90
C VAL A 30 1.77 -3.57 2.24
N LYS A 31 1.89 -4.91 2.30
CA LYS A 31 1.88 -5.67 3.57
C LYS A 31 3.02 -5.25 4.49
N VAL A 32 4.23 -5.08 3.95
CA VAL A 32 5.39 -4.58 4.72
C VAL A 32 5.13 -3.19 5.29
N ALA A 33 4.37 -2.35 4.60
CA ALA A 33 3.99 -1.04 5.12
C ALA A 33 3.06 -1.12 6.34
N VAL A 34 2.18 -2.14 6.41
CA VAL A 34 1.39 -2.45 7.61
C VAL A 34 2.31 -2.87 8.76
N VAL A 35 3.23 -3.81 8.51
CA VAL A 35 4.21 -4.29 9.51
C VAL A 35 5.08 -3.16 10.05
N ARG A 36 5.39 -2.16 9.23
CA ARG A 36 6.17 -0.97 9.60
C ARG A 36 5.33 0.17 10.18
N GLU A 37 4.06 -0.08 10.47
CA GLU A 37 3.11 0.88 11.05
C GLU A 37 3.00 2.17 10.22
N LYS A 38 3.18 2.06 8.90
CA LYS A 38 3.01 3.20 7.96
C LYS A 38 1.59 3.39 7.52
N ILE A 39 0.83 2.29 7.50
CA ILE A 39 -0.60 2.23 7.23
C ILE A 39 -1.24 1.17 8.14
N SER A 40 -2.55 1.27 8.37
CA SER A 40 -3.31 0.27 9.11
C SER A 40 -3.76 -0.91 8.22
N PRO A 41 -4.23 -2.03 8.80
CA PRO A 41 -4.88 -3.12 8.05
C PRO A 41 -6.09 -2.65 7.22
N GLU A 42 -6.86 -1.67 7.71
CA GLU A 42 -7.98 -1.10 6.98
C GLU A 42 -7.52 -0.27 5.77
N GLU A 43 -6.41 0.46 5.92
CA GLU A 43 -5.79 1.20 4.84
C GLU A 43 -5.18 0.28 3.78
N PHE A 44 -4.59 -0.86 4.20
CA PHE A 44 -4.20 -1.92 3.27
C PHE A 44 -5.39 -2.36 2.40
N LYS A 45 -6.53 -2.67 3.02
CA LYS A 45 -7.74 -3.06 2.29
C LYS A 45 -8.24 -1.99 1.34
N LYS A 46 -8.14 -0.71 1.72
CA LYS A 46 -8.49 0.42 0.82
C LYS A 46 -7.59 0.48 -0.41
N ILE A 47 -6.28 0.25 -0.24
CA ILE A 47 -5.30 0.32 -1.32
C ILE A 47 -5.38 -0.89 -2.25
N THR A 48 -5.49 -2.10 -1.69
CA THR A 48 -5.34 -3.36 -2.44
C THR A 48 -6.66 -4.01 -2.81
N GLY A 49 -7.74 -3.70 -2.08
CA GLY A 49 -9.02 -4.39 -2.16
C GLY A 49 -9.06 -5.72 -1.39
N GLU A 50 -7.95 -6.14 -0.79
CA GLU A 50 -7.82 -7.42 -0.10
C GLU A 50 -7.75 -7.24 1.42
N ASP A 51 -8.27 -8.20 2.18
CA ASP A 51 -8.10 -8.22 3.63
C ASP A 51 -6.62 -8.48 3.99
N TYR A 52 -6.11 -7.74 4.99
CA TYR A 52 -4.76 -7.97 5.47
C TYR A 52 -4.70 -9.26 6.30
N ILE A 53 -3.88 -10.21 5.86
CA ILE A 53 -3.57 -11.44 6.56
C ILE A 53 -2.08 -11.40 6.92
N ALA A 54 -1.79 -11.46 8.22
CA ALA A 54 -0.43 -11.43 8.78
C ALA A 54 0.30 -12.77 8.59
#